data_AF-A0A258CWD6-F1
#
_entry.id   AF-A0A258CWD6-F1
#
_cell.length_a   1.000
_cell.length_b   1.000
_cell.length_c   1.000
_cell.angle_alpha   90.00
_cell.angle_beta   90.00
_cell.angle_gamma   90.00
#
_symmetry.space_group_name_H-M   'P 1'
#
loop_
_entity.id
_entity.type
_entity.pdbx_description
1 polymer ?
#
loop_
_entity_poly.entity_id
_entity_poly.type
_entity_poly.pdbx_seq_one_letter_code
_entity_poly.pdbx_strand_id
1 'polypeptide(L)' 'MDGEKAIEIVDLVVRYGDRDVIDHLALTVRAGEVYGLPGGNGAGKSTTLQAILGFVRPSAG' A
#
# COMPACT_ATOMS: atom_id res chain seq x y z
N MET A 1 -23.57 1.41 0.40
CA MET A 1 -23.41 0.46 -0.71
C MET A 1 -22.03 -0.16 -0.54
N ASP A 2 -21.95 -1.38 -0.01
CA ASP A 2 -20.67 -2.09 0.12
C ASP A 2 -20.32 -2.71 -1.24
N GLY A 3 -19.58 -1.95 -2.05
CA GLY A 3 -19.03 -2.44 -3.31
C GLY A 3 -17.90 -3.46 -3.05
N GLU A 4 -17.71 -4.36 -4.02
CA GLU A 4 -16.62 -5.35 -4.04
C GLU A 4 -15.27 -4.69 -3.74
N LYS A 5 -14.47 -5.31 -2.86
CA LYS A 5 -13.09 -4.86 -2.59
C LYS A 5 -12.21 -5.30 -3.75
N ALA A 6 -11.70 -4.35 -4.53
CA ALA A 6 -10.77 -4.62 -5.62
C ALA A 6 -9.32 -4.72 -5.12
N ILE A 7 -8.96 -3.91 -4.11
CA ILE A 7 -7.68 -3.97 -3.43
C ILE A 7 -7.95 -3.92 -1.92
N GLU A 8 -7.32 -4.81 -1.17
CA GLU A 8 -7.30 -4.79 0.29
C GLU A 8 -5.84 -4.97 0.76
N ILE A 9 -5.38 -4.00 1.54
CA ILE A 9 -4.08 -3.99 2.21
C ILE A 9 -4.36 -3.99 3.71
N VAL A 10 -3.78 -4.96 4.42
CA VAL A 10 -3.92 -5.11 5.87
C VAL A 10 -2.52 -5.07 6.47
N ASP A 11 -2.27 -4.09 7.35
CA ASP A 11 -1.02 -3.95 8.11
C ASP A 11 0.27 -4.12 7.29
N LEU A 12 0.28 -3.57 6.05
CA LEU A 12 1.44 -3.68 5.17
C LEU A 12 2.65 -2.99 5.79
N VAL A 13 3.75 -3.74 5.92
CA VAL A 13 5.07 -3.23 6.27
C VAL A 13 6.02 -3.48 5.11
N VAL A 14 6.81 -2.48 4.74
CA VAL A 14 7.92 -2.63 3.79
C VAL A 14 9.17 -1.99 4.36
N ARG A 15 10.22 -2.79 4.54
CA ARG A 15 11.53 -2.35 5.03
C ARG A 15 12.59 -2.35 3.96
N TYR A 16 13.40 -1.30 3.94
CA TYR A 16 14.67 -1.25 3.23
C TYR A 16 15.80 -1.04 4.23
N GLY A 17 16.62 -2.09 4.44
CA GLY A 17 17.56 -2.13 5.55
C GLY A 17 16.83 -2.03 6.89
N ASP A 18 17.30 -1.12 7.75
CA ASP A 18 16.74 -0.90 9.09
C ASP A 18 15.60 0.13 9.13
N ARG A 19 15.08 0.54 7.97
CA ARG A 19 14.05 1.57 7.87
C ARG A 19 12.76 1.02 7.29
N ASP A 20 11.68 1.19 8.05
CA ASP A 20 10.31 0.99 7.60
C ASP A 20 9.95 2.16 6.66
N VAL A 21 9.76 1.84 5.38
CA VAL A 21 9.31 2.79 4.34
C VAL A 21 7.79 2.86 4.34
N ILE A 22 7.14 1.71 4.54
CA ILE A 22 5.71 1.59 4.82
C ILE A 22 5.61 0.95 6.20
N ASP A 23 4.82 1.55 7.08
CA ASP A 23 4.62 1.15 8.46
C ASP A 23 3.12 0.95 8.73
N HIS A 24 2.69 -0.31 8.82
CA HIS A 24 1.32 -0.75 9.09
C HIS A 24 0.24 -0.03 8.26
N LEU A 25 0.43 0.04 6.93
CA LEU A 25 -0.57 0.63 6.04
C LEU A 25 -1.78 -0.30 5.91
N ALA A 26 -2.96 0.22 6.24
CA ALA A 26 -4.25 -0.39 5.91
C ALA A 26 -4.99 0.47 4.88
N LEU A 27 -5.43 -0.16 3.79
CA LEU A 27 -6.13 0.51 2.68
C LEU A 27 -7.13 -0.45 2.04
N THR A 28 -8.31 0.04 1.72
CA THR A 28 -9.27 -0.68 0.86
C THR A 28 -9.65 0.23 -0.30
N VAL A 29 -9.55 -0.29 -1.52
CA VAL A 29 -10.05 0.36 -2.73
C VAL A 29 -11.14 -0.51 -3.33
N ARG A 30 -12.31 0.08 -3.59
CA ARG A 30 -13.47 -0.64 -4.11
C ARG A 30 -13.47 -0.69 -5.63
N ALA A 31 -14.15 -1.68 -6.20
CA ALA A 31 -14.35 -1.77 -7.64
C ALA A 31 -15.04 -0.49 -8.16
N GLY A 32 -14.44 0.14 -9.17
CA GLY A 32 -14.91 1.41 -9.76
C GLY A 32 -14.46 2.68 -9.02
N GLU A 33 -13.71 2.56 -7.92
CA GLU A 33 -13.17 3.69 -7.19
C GLU A 33 -11.86 4.19 -7.82
N VAL A 34 -11.72 5.51 -7.93
CA VAL A 34 -10.44 6.16 -8.24
C VAL A 34 -9.82 6.64 -6.94
N TYR A 35 -8.77 5.96 -6.50
CA TYR A 35 -8.07 6.30 -5.26
C TYR A 35 -6.77 7.07 -5.55
N GLY A 36 -6.59 8.21 -4.89
CA GLY A 36 -5.34 8.97 -4.91
C GLY A 36 -4.49 8.63 -3.68
N LEU A 37 -3.19 8.39 -3.88
CA LEU A 37 -2.24 8.19 -2.79
C LEU A 37 -1.37 9.47 -2.61
N PRO A 38 -1.83 10.48 -1.86
CA PRO A 38 -1.12 11.75 -1.72
C PRO A 38 0.10 11.63 -0.81
N GLY A 39 1.05 12.56 -0.96
CA GLY A 39 2.20 12.67 -0.08
C GLY A 39 3.43 13.26 -0.77
N GLY A 40 4.37 13.81 0.01
CA GLY A 40 5.64 14.35 -0.48
C GLY A 40 6.60 13.28 -1.03
N ASN A 41 7.74 13.71 -1.55
CA ASN A 41 8.80 12.79 -1.96
C ASN A 41 9.29 11.96 -0.75
N GLY A 42 9.48 10.66 -0.96
CA GLY A 42 9.89 9.73 0.11
C GLY A 42 8.76 9.24 1.03
N ALA A 43 7.51 9.66 0.84
CA ALA A 43 6.37 9.22 1.66
C ALA A 43 5.91 7.77 1.40
N GLY A 44 6.66 6.96 0.65
CA GLY A 44 6.34 5.56 0.39
C GLY A 44 5.39 5.27 -0.79
N LYS A 45 4.83 6.29 -1.47
CA LYS A 45 3.84 6.10 -2.57
C LYS A 45 4.22 5.03 -3.61
N SER A 46 5.40 5.15 -4.21
CA SER A 46 5.88 4.19 -5.22
C SER A 46 6.12 2.82 -4.62
N THR A 47 6.58 2.76 -3.36
CA THR A 47 6.79 1.51 -2.62
C THR A 47 5.46 0.80 -2.35
N THR A 48 4.41 1.52 -1.96
CA THR A 48 3.05 0.98 -1.83
C THR A 48 2.56 0.40 -3.14
N LEU A 49 2.68 1.15 -4.25
CA LEU A 49 2.26 0.68 -5.57
C LEU A 49 3.07 -0.56 -6.02
N GLN A 50 4.38 -0.56 -5.80
CA GLN A 50 5.23 -1.71 -6.11
C GLN A 50 4.87 -2.95 -5.27
N ALA A 51 4.48 -2.78 -4.01
CA ALA A 51 4.02 -3.87 -3.16
C ALA A 51 2.69 -4.45 -3.67
N ILE A 52 1.71 -3.59 -4.00
CA ILE A 52 0.42 -4.01 -4.58
C ILE A 52 0.63 -4.78 -5.89
N LEU A 53 1.55 -4.32 -6.74
CA LEU A 53 1.85 -4.94 -8.04
C LEU A 53 2.77 -6.18 -7.94
N GLY A 54 3.23 -6.55 -6.73
CA GLY A 54 4.09 -7.71 -6.50
C GLY A 54 5.56 -7.52 -6.89
N PHE A 55 6.01 -6.29 -7.19
CA PHE A 55 7.42 -5.99 -7.48
C PHE A 55 8.29 -5.87 -6.23
N VAL A 56 7.67 -5.60 -5.08
CA VAL A 56 8.35 -5.53 -3.78
C VAL A 56 7.64 -6.48 -2.82
N ARG A 57 8.40 -7.36 -2.17
CA ARG A 57 7.87 -8.27 -1.17
C ARG A 57 7.61 -7.50 0.15
N PRO A 58 6.40 -7.57 0.72
CA PRO A 58 6.14 -7.09 2.06
C PRO A 58 7.10 -7.71 3.08
N SER A 59 7.51 -6.91 4.07
CA SER A 59 8.23 -7.39 5.24
C SER A 59 7.28 -7.99 6.29
N ALA A 60 6.03 -7.53 6.31
CA ALA A 60 4.90 -8.10 7.05
C ALA A 60 3.57 -7.66 6.41
N GLY A 61 2.48 -8.29 6.84
CA GLY A 61 1.14 -8.12 6.26
C GLY A 61 0.85 -9.07 5.11
#